data_AF-A0A6B9Z9P5-F1
#
_entry.id   AF-A0A6B9Z9P5-F1
#
_cell.length_a   1.000
_cell.length_b   1.000
_cell.length_c   1.000
_cell.angle_alpha   90.00
_cell.angle_beta   90.00
_cell.angle_gamma   90.00
#
_symmetry.space_group_name_H-M   'P 1'
#
loop_
_entity.id
_entity.type
_entity.pdbx_description
1 polymer ?
#
loop_
_entity_poly.entity_id
_entity_poly.type
_entity_poly.pdbx_seq_one_letter_code
_entity_poly.pdbx_strand_id
1 'polypeptide(L)'
;MPHQKIDLLTLSIILLFIPSIANAQIDQEKLDNLRGKYPWGSIYVTYSSIINLSSILKDDKRTPRLEQQYSTTAMSTLNQFLQGFRNRPSNENISFIEIDLNRIEAGYKRANDVGGEITSIAWSKENVVNIADICDRQLIVLVNLKRTLSLMSNDSISIQLAYDNLNLLKSDLLLSDEAYFLAASEFQLLMVKKDYNDIANLDIKIRSDIAAFLKDYDNKYMQLKDFKLSNDNIKNKNANLFLQNMAGLEKNLYPNRRTTSLGDTVNF
;
A
#
# COMPACT_ATOMS: atom_id res chain seq x y z
N MET A 1 -67.29 6.85 -45.86
CA MET A 1 -66.88 6.34 -44.54
C MET A 1 -65.85 5.24 -44.75
N PRO A 2 -64.55 5.46 -44.49
CA PRO A 2 -63.55 4.40 -44.53
C PRO A 2 -63.37 3.80 -43.13
N HIS A 3 -63.49 2.48 -43.02
CA HIS A 3 -63.14 1.73 -41.82
C HIS A 3 -61.62 1.55 -41.78
N GLN A 4 -60.96 2.18 -40.80
CA GLN A 4 -59.60 1.82 -40.40
C GLN A 4 -59.64 0.44 -39.71
N LYS A 5 -59.10 -0.57 -40.38
CA LYS A 5 -58.65 -1.81 -39.73
C LYS A 5 -57.27 -1.54 -39.18
N ILE A 6 -57.14 -1.52 -37.86
CA ILE A 6 -55.83 -1.55 -37.20
C ILE A 6 -55.44 -3.03 -37.16
N ASP A 7 -54.50 -3.39 -38.03
CA ASP A 7 -53.91 -4.72 -38.06
C ASP A 7 -53.16 -4.99 -36.76
N LEU A 8 -53.69 -5.97 -36.03
CA LEU A 8 -53.20 -6.54 -34.78
C LEU A 8 -51.97 -7.42 -35.03
N LEU A 9 -50.95 -6.93 -35.74
CA LEU A 9 -49.85 -7.78 -36.22
C LEU A 9 -48.52 -7.04 -36.36
N THR A 10 -48.15 -6.29 -35.34
CA THR A 10 -46.73 -6.05 -34.99
C THR A 10 -46.67 -5.87 -33.48
N LEU A 11 -47.01 -6.93 -32.76
CA LEU A 11 -46.65 -7.11 -31.37
C LEU A 11 -45.13 -7.27 -31.35
N SER A 12 -44.41 -6.15 -31.47
CA SER A 12 -42.97 -6.08 -31.27
C SER A 12 -42.71 -6.61 -29.88
N ILE A 13 -42.23 -7.85 -29.82
CA ILE A 13 -41.58 -8.41 -28.65
C ILE A 13 -40.33 -7.55 -28.45
N ILE A 14 -40.50 -6.43 -27.74
CA ILE A 14 -39.41 -5.74 -27.07
C ILE A 14 -39.04 -6.68 -25.95
N LEU A 15 -38.20 -7.67 -26.28
CA LEU A 15 -37.45 -8.44 -25.33
C LEU A 15 -36.52 -7.41 -24.67
N LEU A 16 -37.02 -6.80 -23.59
CA LEU A 16 -36.22 -6.04 -22.66
C LEU A 16 -35.13 -7.01 -22.18
N PHE A 17 -33.96 -6.92 -22.80
CA PHE A 17 -32.71 -7.25 -22.16
C PHE A 17 -32.60 -6.29 -20.96
N ILE A 18 -33.29 -6.63 -19.87
CA ILE A 18 -32.92 -6.15 -18.56
C ILE A 18 -31.54 -6.78 -18.38
N PRO A 19 -30.43 -6.03 -18.41
CA PRO A 19 -29.19 -6.58 -17.93
C PRO A 19 -29.52 -7.05 -16.51
N SER A 20 -29.46 -8.36 -16.29
CA SER A 20 -29.50 -8.90 -14.95
C SER A 20 -28.39 -8.16 -14.22
N ILE A 21 -28.78 -7.21 -13.37
CA ILE A 21 -27.91 -6.64 -12.38
C ILE A 21 -27.60 -7.86 -11.52
N ALA A 22 -26.52 -8.57 -11.87
CA ALA A 22 -25.93 -9.56 -11.02
C ALA A 22 -25.65 -8.76 -9.75
N ASN A 23 -26.52 -8.93 -8.75
CA ASN A 23 -26.33 -8.32 -7.45
C ASN A 23 -25.01 -8.89 -6.97
N ALA A 24 -23.95 -8.10 -7.12
CA ALA A 24 -22.62 -8.55 -6.80
C ALA A 24 -22.63 -8.90 -5.32
N GLN A 25 -22.42 -10.19 -5.06
CA GLN A 25 -22.61 -10.75 -3.74
C GLN A 25 -21.38 -10.43 -2.90
N ILE A 26 -21.61 -9.87 -1.71
CA ILE A 26 -20.53 -9.61 -0.76
C ILE A 26 -19.92 -10.96 -0.35
N ASP A 27 -18.60 -11.08 -0.45
CA ASP A 27 -17.84 -12.21 0.08
C ASP A 27 -17.85 -12.13 1.62
N GLN A 28 -18.75 -12.90 2.23
CA GLN A 28 -18.98 -12.86 3.67
C GLN A 28 -17.82 -13.46 4.46
N GLU A 29 -17.17 -14.50 3.95
CA GLU A 29 -16.01 -15.12 4.59
C GLU A 29 -14.85 -14.12 4.68
N LYS A 30 -14.57 -13.42 3.58
CA LYS A 30 -13.57 -12.35 3.55
C LYS A 30 -13.89 -11.23 4.53
N LEU A 31 -15.14 -10.76 4.56
CA LEU A 31 -15.58 -9.72 5.48
C LEU A 31 -15.42 -10.13 6.95
N ASP A 32 -15.80 -11.37 7.29
CA ASP A 32 -15.68 -11.87 8.65
C ASP A 32 -14.22 -12.08 9.07
N ASN A 33 -13.36 -12.51 8.14
CA ASN A 33 -11.90 -12.56 8.36
C ASN A 33 -11.33 -11.17 8.69
N LEU A 34 -11.72 -10.15 7.92
CA LEU A 34 -11.31 -8.76 8.16
C LEU A 34 -11.82 -8.26 9.51
N ARG A 35 -13.10 -8.46 9.83
CA ARG A 35 -13.67 -8.07 11.14
C ARG A 35 -12.95 -8.75 12.31
N GLY A 36 -12.52 -10.00 12.15
CA GLY A 36 -11.70 -10.71 13.14
C GLY A 36 -10.34 -10.06 13.40
N LYS A 37 -9.73 -9.41 12.39
CA LYS A 37 -8.44 -8.70 12.51
C LYS A 37 -8.59 -7.29 13.08
N TYR A 38 -9.71 -6.62 12.79
CA TYR A 38 -9.96 -5.23 13.14
C TYR A 38 -11.07 -5.12 14.19
N PRO A 39 -10.77 -5.21 15.50
CA PRO A 39 -11.78 -5.30 16.55
C PRO A 39 -12.65 -4.05 16.70
N TRP A 40 -12.15 -2.90 16.25
CA TRP A 40 -12.91 -1.64 16.21
C TRP A 40 -13.81 -1.53 14.97
N GLY A 41 -13.75 -2.52 14.07
CA GLY A 41 -14.57 -2.57 12.88
C GLY A 41 -14.11 -1.65 11.74
N SER A 42 -12.95 -0.99 11.85
CA SER A 42 -12.45 -0.08 10.81
C SER A 42 -10.99 -0.37 10.45
N ILE A 43 -10.68 -0.22 9.16
CA ILE A 43 -9.31 -0.15 8.65
C ILE A 43 -8.98 1.31 8.35
N TYR A 44 -7.84 1.80 8.85
CA TYR A 44 -7.34 3.14 8.57
C TYR A 44 -6.11 3.08 7.67
N VAL A 45 -6.25 3.57 6.44
CA VAL A 45 -5.17 3.62 5.45
C VAL A 45 -4.60 5.05 5.45
N THR A 46 -3.43 5.22 6.06
CA THR A 46 -2.79 6.52 6.22
C THR A 46 -2.05 6.98 4.97
N TYR A 47 -1.62 8.25 4.97
CA TYR A 47 -0.88 8.88 3.89
C TYR A 47 0.29 8.07 3.30
N SER A 48 1.12 7.40 4.12
CA SER A 48 2.25 6.60 3.61
C SER A 48 1.77 5.39 2.81
N SER A 49 0.74 4.70 3.29
CA SER A 49 0.10 3.58 2.61
C SER A 49 -0.56 4.03 1.32
N ILE A 50 -1.23 5.19 1.34
CA ILE A 50 -1.84 5.84 0.17
C ILE A 50 -0.79 6.15 -0.91
N ILE A 51 0.35 6.73 -0.55
CA ILE A 51 1.46 6.97 -1.49
C ILE A 51 1.93 5.66 -2.09
N ASN A 52 2.16 4.65 -1.25
CA ASN A 52 2.67 3.36 -1.71
C ASN A 52 1.68 2.69 -2.68
N LEU A 53 0.38 2.63 -2.35
CA LEU A 53 -0.68 2.13 -3.25
C LEU A 53 -0.69 2.93 -4.55
N SER A 54 -0.62 4.26 -4.46
CA SER A 54 -0.61 5.13 -5.62
C SER A 54 0.60 4.90 -6.52
N SER A 55 1.75 4.48 -5.98
CA SER A 55 2.94 4.11 -6.77
C SER A 55 2.71 2.77 -7.47
N ILE A 56 2.27 1.76 -6.70
CA ILE A 56 2.00 0.41 -7.20
C ILE A 56 0.98 0.41 -8.33
N LEU A 57 -0.12 1.15 -8.20
CA LEU A 57 -1.21 1.19 -9.20
C LEU A 57 -0.86 1.96 -10.47
N LYS A 58 0.30 2.65 -10.51
CA LYS A 58 0.85 3.30 -11.71
C LYS A 58 1.85 2.42 -12.44
N ASP A 59 2.28 1.31 -11.83
CA ASP A 59 3.24 0.41 -12.44
C ASP A 59 2.49 -0.54 -13.39
N ASP A 60 2.63 -0.27 -14.69
CA ASP A 60 2.02 -1.04 -15.77
C ASP A 60 2.43 -2.52 -15.78
N LYS A 61 3.50 -2.91 -15.08
CA LYS A 61 3.93 -4.31 -14.93
C LYS A 61 3.31 -4.98 -13.70
N ARG A 62 3.03 -4.23 -12.63
CA ARG A 62 2.44 -4.77 -11.39
C ARG A 62 0.93 -4.81 -11.43
N THR A 63 0.29 -3.77 -11.95
CA THR A 63 -1.18 -3.66 -11.97
C THR A 63 -1.85 -4.89 -12.61
N PRO A 64 -1.43 -5.39 -13.80
CA PRO A 64 -2.05 -6.58 -14.38
C PRO A 64 -1.90 -7.84 -13.53
N ARG A 65 -0.80 -7.97 -12.77
CA ARG A 65 -0.57 -9.12 -11.87
C ARG A 65 -1.44 -9.02 -10.62
N LEU A 66 -1.69 -7.82 -10.13
CA LEU A 66 -2.62 -7.58 -9.02
C LEU A 66 -4.06 -7.83 -9.44
N GLU A 67 -4.46 -7.46 -10.66
CA GLU A 67 -5.78 -7.75 -11.22
C GLU A 67 -6.04 -9.25 -11.43
N GLN A 68 -4.99 -10.09 -11.49
CA GLN A 68 -5.13 -11.55 -11.47
C GLN A 68 -5.39 -12.11 -10.06
N GLN A 69 -5.02 -11.38 -9.01
CA GLN A 69 -5.15 -11.79 -7.61
C GLN A 69 -6.36 -11.15 -6.90
N TYR A 70 -6.76 -9.96 -7.36
CA TYR A 70 -7.81 -9.15 -6.76
C TYR A 70 -8.86 -8.75 -7.81
N SER A 71 -10.03 -8.32 -7.34
CA SER A 71 -11.10 -7.87 -8.23
C SER A 71 -10.66 -6.68 -9.10
N THR A 72 -10.77 -6.82 -10.43
CA THR A 72 -10.47 -5.76 -11.40
C THR A 72 -11.30 -4.50 -11.16
N THR A 73 -12.58 -4.66 -10.78
CA THR A 73 -13.46 -3.51 -10.48
C THR A 73 -13.02 -2.79 -9.21
N ALA A 74 -12.61 -3.52 -8.18
CA ALA A 74 -12.07 -2.95 -6.95
C ALA A 74 -10.75 -2.22 -7.19
N MET A 75 -9.83 -2.82 -7.96
CA MET A 75 -8.55 -2.23 -8.36
C MET A 75 -8.75 -0.93 -9.16
N SER A 76 -9.63 -0.95 -10.15
CA SER A 76 -10.00 0.22 -10.95
C SER A 76 -10.61 1.33 -10.09
N THR A 77 -11.54 0.97 -9.20
CA THR A 77 -12.22 1.90 -8.28
C THR A 77 -11.21 2.58 -7.34
N LEU A 78 -10.30 1.81 -6.74
CA LEU A 78 -9.24 2.33 -5.89
C LEU A 78 -8.28 3.25 -6.66
N ASN A 79 -7.85 2.83 -7.86
CA ASN A 79 -6.96 3.63 -8.70
C ASN A 79 -7.60 4.95 -9.10
N GLN A 80 -8.86 4.93 -9.55
CA GLN A 80 -9.61 6.14 -9.92
C GLN A 80 -9.73 7.10 -8.73
N PHE A 81 -10.06 6.58 -7.55
CA PHE A 81 -10.13 7.39 -6.33
C PHE A 81 -8.78 8.05 -6.03
N LEU A 82 -7.68 7.29 -6.00
CA LEU A 82 -6.34 7.81 -5.68
C LEU A 82 -5.82 8.80 -6.75
N GLN A 83 -6.13 8.57 -8.03
CA GLN A 83 -5.75 9.49 -9.10
C GLN A 83 -6.40 10.88 -8.95
N GLY A 84 -7.63 10.94 -8.41
CA GLY A 84 -8.34 12.19 -8.14
C GLY A 84 -7.63 13.15 -7.18
N PHE A 85 -6.59 12.68 -6.47
CA PHE A 85 -5.80 13.47 -5.52
C PHE A 85 -4.32 13.62 -5.91
N ARG A 86 -3.87 12.97 -7.00
CA ARG A 86 -2.44 12.92 -7.37
C ARG A 86 -1.81 14.28 -7.64
N ASN A 87 -2.57 15.20 -8.25
CA ASN A 87 -2.09 16.52 -8.67
C ASN A 87 -2.59 17.64 -7.76
N ARG A 88 -3.16 17.30 -6.60
CA ARG A 88 -3.65 18.30 -5.66
C ARG A 88 -2.49 18.90 -4.85
N PRO A 89 -2.64 20.16 -4.39
CA PRO A 89 -1.72 20.74 -3.42
C PRO A 89 -1.59 19.86 -2.16
N SER A 90 -0.43 19.90 -1.50
CA SER A 90 -0.15 19.00 -0.36
C SER A 90 -1.16 19.09 0.80
N ASN A 91 -1.74 20.27 1.02
CA ASN A 91 -2.77 20.49 2.04
C ASN A 91 -4.15 19.95 1.62
N GLU A 92 -4.40 19.66 0.35
CA GLU A 92 -5.64 19.05 -0.15
C GLU A 92 -5.51 17.54 -0.41
N ASN A 93 -4.34 16.97 -0.15
CA ASN A 93 -4.13 15.53 -0.25
C ASN A 93 -4.93 14.78 0.81
N ILE A 94 -5.24 13.52 0.51
CA ILE A 94 -5.85 12.60 1.47
C ILE A 94 -4.88 12.39 2.64
N SER A 95 -5.32 12.63 3.87
CA SER A 95 -4.57 12.31 5.08
C SER A 95 -4.76 10.84 5.48
N PHE A 96 -6.00 10.34 5.42
CA PHE A 96 -6.32 8.92 5.56
C PHE A 96 -7.62 8.54 4.85
N ILE A 97 -7.77 7.24 4.58
CA ILE A 97 -9.03 6.58 4.20
C ILE A 97 -9.47 5.73 5.40
N GLU A 98 -10.73 5.84 5.79
CA GLU A 98 -11.37 4.90 6.70
C GLU A 98 -12.23 3.93 5.90
N ILE A 99 -12.13 2.64 6.22
CA ILE A 99 -13.01 1.61 5.70
C ILE A 99 -13.73 0.97 6.89
N ASP A 100 -15.01 1.32 7.09
CA ASP A 100 -15.87 0.77 8.14
C ASP A 100 -16.44 -0.57 7.67
N LEU A 101 -15.94 -1.65 8.27
CA LEU A 101 -16.31 -3.03 7.99
C LEU A 101 -17.68 -3.40 8.59
N ASN A 102 -18.17 -2.69 9.60
CA ASN A 102 -19.47 -2.96 10.21
C ASN A 102 -20.59 -2.43 9.32
N ARG A 103 -20.44 -1.19 8.85
CA ARG A 103 -21.39 -0.54 7.93
C ARG A 103 -21.16 -0.93 6.47
N ILE A 104 -19.95 -1.42 6.16
CA ILE A 104 -19.48 -1.72 4.81
C ILE A 104 -19.51 -0.43 3.97
N GLU A 105 -18.89 0.61 4.55
CA GLU A 105 -18.79 1.95 4.00
C GLU A 105 -17.33 2.40 3.98
N ALA A 106 -17.01 3.37 3.13
CA ALA A 106 -15.70 3.98 3.08
C ALA A 106 -15.81 5.50 3.14
N GLY A 107 -14.79 6.11 3.72
CA GLY A 107 -14.69 7.55 3.86
C GLY A 107 -13.23 8.00 3.79
N TYR A 108 -13.00 9.28 3.61
CA TYR A 108 -11.66 9.85 3.66
C TYR A 108 -11.67 11.21 4.32
N LYS A 109 -10.46 11.61 4.72
CA LYS A 109 -10.18 12.95 5.23
C LYS A 109 -9.03 13.57 4.45
N ARG A 110 -9.08 14.86 4.21
CA ARG A 110 -7.98 15.65 3.62
C ARG A 110 -7.07 16.19 4.71
N ALA A 111 -5.87 16.62 4.34
CA ALA A 111 -4.91 17.19 5.28
C ALA A 111 -5.35 18.55 5.86
N ASN A 112 -6.16 19.31 5.12
CA ASN A 112 -6.71 20.60 5.55
C ASN A 112 -8.12 20.53 6.14
N ASP A 113 -8.71 19.34 6.26
CA ASP A 113 -10.04 19.19 6.88
C ASP A 113 -9.92 19.42 8.39
N VAL A 114 -10.26 20.64 8.82
CA VAL A 114 -10.22 21.06 10.23
C VAL A 114 -11.38 20.48 11.04
N GLY A 115 -12.51 20.18 10.39
CA GLY A 115 -13.66 19.54 11.02
C GLY A 115 -13.37 18.07 11.36
N GLY A 116 -14.08 17.49 12.33
CA GLY A 116 -13.96 16.07 12.68
C GLY A 116 -14.57 15.11 11.65
N GLU A 117 -15.33 15.63 10.68
CA GLU A 117 -16.12 14.85 9.75
C GLU A 117 -15.27 14.06 8.75
N ILE A 118 -15.81 12.91 8.34
CA ILE A 118 -15.23 12.01 7.34
C ILE A 118 -16.10 12.09 6.10
N THR A 119 -15.50 12.42 4.96
CA THR A 119 -16.22 12.54 3.71
C THR A 119 -16.46 11.15 3.15
N SER A 120 -17.73 10.79 2.95
CA SER A 120 -18.11 9.48 2.39
C SER A 120 -17.58 9.30 0.96
N ILE A 121 -17.18 8.07 0.65
CA ILE A 121 -16.81 7.63 -0.70
C ILE A 121 -17.91 6.71 -1.21
N ALA A 122 -18.46 7.01 -2.39
CA ALA A 122 -19.55 6.25 -3.00
C ALA A 122 -19.07 4.95 -3.67
N TRP A 123 -18.43 4.06 -2.91
CA TRP A 123 -18.08 2.72 -3.36
C TRP A 123 -19.25 1.74 -3.13
N SER A 124 -19.40 0.76 -4.02
CA SER A 124 -20.33 -0.36 -3.76
C SER A 124 -19.85 -1.16 -2.55
N LYS A 125 -20.77 -1.81 -1.83
CA LYS A 125 -20.42 -2.65 -0.67
C LYS A 125 -19.41 -3.74 -1.02
N GLU A 126 -19.53 -4.34 -2.21
CA GLU A 126 -18.57 -5.31 -2.72
C GLU A 126 -17.17 -4.68 -2.89
N ASN A 127 -17.08 -3.50 -3.51
CA ASN A 127 -15.81 -2.80 -3.68
C ASN A 127 -15.22 -2.40 -2.33
N VAL A 128 -16.04 -2.01 -1.35
CA VAL A 128 -15.56 -1.71 0.01
C VAL A 128 -14.85 -2.93 0.59
N VAL A 129 -15.44 -4.13 0.53
CA VAL A 129 -14.82 -5.35 1.08
C VAL A 129 -13.56 -5.75 0.30
N ASN A 130 -13.58 -5.70 -1.03
CA ASN A 130 -12.42 -6.07 -1.83
C ASN A 130 -11.26 -5.07 -1.70
N ILE A 131 -11.56 -3.77 -1.60
CA ILE A 131 -10.54 -2.73 -1.34
C ILE A 131 -10.00 -2.87 0.08
N ALA A 132 -10.85 -3.18 1.08
CA ALA A 132 -10.41 -3.46 2.45
C ALA A 132 -9.38 -4.59 2.51
N ASP A 133 -9.59 -5.67 1.76
CA ASP A 133 -8.66 -6.81 1.65
C ASP A 133 -7.32 -6.41 1.01
N ILE A 134 -7.35 -5.64 -0.09
CA ILE A 134 -6.13 -5.08 -0.69
C ILE A 134 -5.36 -4.22 0.32
N CYS A 135 -6.07 -3.34 1.04
CA CYS A 135 -5.48 -2.46 2.04
C CYS A 135 -4.92 -3.24 3.24
N ASP A 136 -5.62 -4.24 3.75
CA ASP A 136 -5.13 -5.14 4.82
C ASP A 136 -3.82 -5.80 4.43
N ARG A 137 -3.78 -6.43 3.23
CA ARG A 137 -2.58 -7.06 2.70
C ARG A 137 -1.43 -6.08 2.59
N GLN A 138 -1.69 -4.88 2.06
CA GLN A 138 -0.64 -3.86 1.94
C GLN A 138 -0.12 -3.38 3.30
N LEU A 139 -1.00 -3.18 4.28
CA LEU A 139 -0.61 -2.79 5.64
C LEU A 139 0.29 -3.85 6.29
N ILE A 140 -0.01 -5.14 6.10
CA ILE A 140 0.84 -6.25 6.55
C ILE A 140 2.23 -6.16 5.91
N VAL A 141 2.31 -5.90 4.61
CA VAL A 141 3.57 -5.74 3.87
C VAL A 141 4.38 -4.55 4.40
N LEU A 142 3.72 -3.43 4.70
CA LEU A 142 4.37 -2.26 5.30
C LEU A 142 4.85 -2.52 6.74
N VAL A 143 4.12 -3.31 7.52
CA VAL A 143 4.58 -3.77 8.84
C VAL A 143 5.84 -4.63 8.70
N ASN A 144 5.86 -5.54 7.73
CA ASN A 144 7.03 -6.37 7.44
C ASN A 144 8.23 -5.53 7.00
N LEU A 145 8.02 -4.56 6.10
CA LEU A 145 9.05 -3.60 5.68
C LEU A 145 9.66 -2.89 6.90
N LYS A 146 8.80 -2.33 7.75
CA LYS A 146 9.24 -1.57 8.93
C LYS A 146 10.02 -2.46 9.90
N ARG A 147 9.54 -3.68 10.16
CA ARG A 147 10.25 -4.65 10.99
C ARG A 147 11.62 -4.97 10.42
N THR A 148 11.72 -5.21 9.11
CA THR A 148 12.99 -5.47 8.42
C THR A 148 13.95 -4.30 8.56
N LEU A 149 13.49 -3.06 8.29
CA LEU A 149 14.30 -1.85 8.45
C LEU A 149 14.82 -1.70 9.89
N SER A 150 13.95 -1.87 10.89
CA SER A 150 14.35 -1.75 12.30
C SER A 150 15.37 -2.81 12.73
N LEU A 151 15.26 -4.03 12.20
CA LEU A 151 16.20 -5.10 12.52
C LEU A 151 17.58 -4.82 11.93
N MET A 152 17.63 -4.29 10.70
CA MET A 152 18.86 -3.88 10.02
C MET A 152 19.51 -2.66 10.68
N SER A 153 18.73 -1.63 11.02
CA SER A 153 19.25 -0.38 11.59
C SER A 153 19.89 -0.57 12.97
N ASN A 154 19.36 -1.51 13.76
CA ASN A 154 19.84 -1.80 15.11
C ASN A 154 21.00 -2.82 15.14
N ASP A 155 21.53 -3.20 13.96
CA ASP A 155 22.64 -4.14 13.74
C ASP A 155 22.48 -5.52 14.44
N SER A 156 21.26 -5.82 14.92
CA SER A 156 20.90 -7.02 15.70
C SER A 156 20.62 -8.26 14.85
N ILE A 157 20.50 -8.08 13.54
CA ILE A 157 20.18 -9.12 12.57
C ILE A 157 21.45 -9.66 11.91
N SER A 158 21.49 -10.96 11.61
CA SER A 158 22.54 -11.54 10.79
C SER A 158 22.39 -11.11 9.33
N ILE A 159 23.50 -11.05 8.58
CA ILE A 159 23.48 -10.70 7.15
C ILE A 159 22.55 -11.63 6.37
N GLN A 160 22.61 -12.93 6.65
CA GLN A 160 21.74 -13.92 6.01
C GLN A 160 20.26 -13.61 6.22
N LEU A 161 19.85 -13.44 7.48
CA LEU A 161 18.45 -13.20 7.81
C LEU A 161 17.97 -11.84 7.25
N ALA A 162 18.85 -10.84 7.22
CA ALA A 162 18.56 -9.55 6.60
C ALA A 162 18.34 -9.69 5.09
N TYR A 163 19.18 -10.47 4.40
CA TYR A 163 19.05 -10.73 2.97
C TYR A 163 17.78 -11.54 2.64
N ASP A 164 17.46 -12.56 3.44
CA ASP A 164 16.24 -13.34 3.27
C ASP A 164 14.99 -12.46 3.44
N ASN A 165 14.97 -11.61 4.47
CA ASN A 165 13.88 -10.65 4.67
C ASN A 165 13.77 -9.64 3.52
N LEU A 166 14.89 -9.16 2.98
CA LEU A 166 14.89 -8.27 1.82
C LEU A 166 14.31 -8.96 0.57
N ASN A 167 14.68 -10.21 0.32
CA ASN A 167 14.17 -10.98 -0.82
C ASN A 167 12.66 -11.26 -0.71
N LEU A 168 12.16 -11.53 0.49
CA LEU A 168 10.71 -11.65 0.73
C LEU A 168 9.99 -10.36 0.33
N LEU A 169 10.51 -9.20 0.74
CA LEU A 169 9.96 -7.90 0.37
C LEU A 169 10.00 -7.65 -1.15
N LYS A 170 11.08 -8.02 -1.82
CA LYS A 170 11.23 -7.86 -3.28
C LYS A 170 10.13 -8.57 -4.07
N SER A 171 9.69 -9.72 -3.57
CA SER A 171 8.70 -10.56 -4.25
C SER A 171 7.26 -10.05 -4.09
N ASP A 172 7.01 -9.10 -3.19
CA ASP A 172 5.67 -8.66 -2.84
C ASP A 172 5.13 -7.60 -3.80
N LEU A 173 4.00 -7.90 -4.43
CA LEU A 173 3.36 -7.02 -5.41
C LEU A 173 2.81 -5.74 -4.76
N LEU A 174 2.51 -5.76 -3.45
CA LEU A 174 1.95 -4.65 -2.70
C LEU A 174 3.01 -3.77 -2.01
N LEU A 175 4.28 -3.91 -2.40
CA LEU A 175 5.38 -3.05 -1.96
C LEU A 175 5.99 -2.29 -3.15
N SER A 176 5.86 -0.96 -3.21
CA SER A 176 6.44 -0.20 -4.33
C SER A 176 7.96 -0.34 -4.42
N ASP A 177 8.50 -0.09 -5.61
CA ASP A 177 9.95 -0.09 -5.85
C ASP A 177 10.68 0.90 -4.94
N GLU A 178 10.09 2.07 -4.68
CA GLU A 178 10.68 3.06 -3.77
C GLU A 178 10.74 2.55 -2.33
N ALA A 179 9.68 1.89 -1.85
CA ALA A 179 9.65 1.34 -0.50
C ALA A 179 10.62 0.17 -0.35
N TYR A 180 10.70 -0.70 -1.37
CA TYR A 180 11.71 -1.76 -1.43
C TYR A 180 13.13 -1.19 -1.44
N PHE A 181 13.37 -0.13 -2.21
CA PHE A 181 14.68 0.50 -2.31
C PHE A 181 15.19 1.02 -0.97
N LEU A 182 14.31 1.53 -0.10
CA LEU A 182 14.69 1.91 1.26
C LEU A 182 15.28 0.73 2.06
N ALA A 183 14.65 -0.45 1.99
CA ALA A 183 15.17 -1.65 2.64
C ALA A 183 16.47 -2.14 1.99
N ALA A 184 16.58 -2.03 0.67
CA ALA A 184 17.80 -2.37 -0.07
C ALA A 184 18.98 -1.46 0.33
N SER A 185 18.74 -0.15 0.51
CA SER A 185 19.73 0.80 1.02
C SER A 185 20.16 0.47 2.44
N GLU A 186 19.22 0.16 3.34
CA GLU A 186 19.55 -0.18 4.73
C GLU A 186 20.34 -1.48 4.82
N PHE A 187 20.03 -2.47 3.97
CA PHE A 187 20.82 -3.70 3.88
C PHE A 187 22.25 -3.42 3.40
N GLN A 188 22.44 -2.53 2.42
CA GLN A 188 23.78 -2.13 1.98
C GLN A 188 24.57 -1.46 3.13
N LEU A 189 23.93 -0.62 3.92
CA LEU A 189 24.56 0.01 5.09
C LEU A 189 24.95 -1.03 6.14
N LEU A 190 24.07 -2.00 6.42
CA LEU A 190 24.37 -3.13 7.30
C LEU A 190 25.59 -3.91 6.81
N MET A 191 25.68 -4.17 5.50
CA MET A 191 26.83 -4.86 4.88
C MET A 191 28.15 -4.11 5.04
N VAL A 192 28.12 -2.77 5.01
CA VAL A 192 29.31 -1.93 5.26
C VAL A 192 29.71 -1.93 6.73
N LYS A 193 28.73 -2.00 7.64
CA LYS A 193 28.95 -1.99 9.09
C LYS A 193 29.46 -3.33 9.63
N LYS A 194 28.98 -4.45 9.08
CA LYS A 194 29.36 -5.80 9.50
C LYS A 194 30.75 -6.15 8.97
N ASP A 195 31.54 -6.86 9.76
CA ASP A 195 32.91 -7.21 9.41
C ASP A 195 32.92 -8.16 8.20
N TYR A 196 33.98 -8.09 7.38
CA TYR A 196 34.20 -8.99 6.26
C TYR A 196 34.17 -10.47 6.68
N ASN A 197 34.61 -10.77 7.90
CA ASN A 197 34.55 -12.10 8.48
C ASN A 197 33.12 -12.64 8.61
N ASP A 198 32.13 -11.78 8.90
CA ASP A 198 30.72 -12.19 8.98
C ASP A 198 30.17 -12.61 7.61
N ILE A 199 30.64 -11.95 6.54
CA ILE A 199 30.29 -12.27 5.15
C ILE A 199 31.03 -13.54 4.71
N ALA A 200 32.30 -13.69 5.06
CA ALA A 200 33.14 -14.83 4.65
C ALA A 200 32.63 -16.17 5.18
N ASN A 201 31.93 -16.18 6.32
CA ASN A 201 31.35 -17.37 6.94
C ASN A 201 29.99 -17.79 6.34
N LEU A 202 29.42 -17.00 5.42
CA LEU A 202 28.18 -17.35 4.72
C LEU A 202 28.41 -18.43 3.66
N ASP A 203 27.36 -19.20 3.39
CA ASP A 203 27.35 -20.17 2.29
C ASP A 203 27.73 -19.52 0.94
N ILE A 204 28.43 -20.27 0.09
CA ILE A 204 28.93 -19.76 -1.21
C ILE A 204 27.79 -19.23 -2.08
N LYS A 205 26.64 -19.91 -2.11
CA LYS A 205 25.49 -19.50 -2.90
C LYS A 205 24.95 -18.16 -2.41
N ILE A 206 24.78 -18.04 -1.09
CA ILE A 206 24.33 -16.79 -0.44
C ILE A 206 25.27 -15.63 -0.77
N ARG A 207 26.59 -15.84 -0.67
CA ARG A 207 27.57 -14.78 -0.99
C ARG A 207 27.47 -14.34 -2.44
N SER A 208 27.30 -15.28 -3.36
CA SER A 208 27.08 -14.99 -4.78
C SER A 208 25.78 -14.21 -5.01
N ASP A 209 24.70 -14.61 -4.36
CA ASP A 209 23.38 -13.97 -4.46
C ASP A 209 23.42 -12.52 -3.92
N ILE A 210 24.12 -12.28 -2.80
CA ILE A 210 24.36 -10.95 -2.24
C ILE A 210 25.24 -10.10 -3.16
N ALA A 211 26.33 -10.66 -3.71
CA ALA A 211 27.21 -9.94 -4.63
C ALA A 211 26.46 -9.51 -5.91
N ALA A 212 25.63 -10.40 -6.47
CA ALA A 212 24.78 -10.08 -7.60
C ALA A 212 23.75 -8.98 -7.25
N PHE A 213 23.15 -9.05 -6.06
CA PHE A 213 22.27 -8.01 -5.56
C PHE A 213 22.97 -6.65 -5.46
N LEU A 214 24.18 -6.57 -4.88
CA LEU A 214 24.92 -5.31 -4.72
C LEU A 214 25.23 -4.69 -6.08
N LYS A 215 25.62 -5.51 -7.07
CA LYS A 215 25.83 -5.06 -8.45
C LYS A 215 24.54 -4.51 -9.09
N ASP A 216 23.40 -5.18 -8.93
CA ASP A 216 22.10 -4.69 -9.42
C ASP A 216 21.67 -3.41 -8.69
N TYR A 217 21.88 -3.34 -7.38
CA TYR A 217 21.58 -2.19 -6.55
C TYR A 217 22.36 -0.96 -6.99
N ASP A 218 23.68 -1.06 -7.19
CA ASP A 218 24.51 0.06 -7.64
C ASP A 218 24.06 0.61 -8.99
N ASN A 219 23.72 -0.28 -9.93
CA ASN A 219 23.19 0.11 -11.24
C ASN A 219 21.85 0.87 -11.12
N LYS A 220 20.93 0.37 -10.28
CA LYS A 220 19.62 1.01 -10.05
C LYS A 220 19.73 2.30 -9.23
N TYR A 221 20.64 2.34 -8.26
CA TYR A 221 20.92 3.52 -7.45
C TYR A 221 21.36 4.68 -8.32
N MET A 222 22.24 4.44 -9.30
CA MET A 222 22.66 5.46 -10.26
C MET A 222 21.49 5.98 -11.10
N GLN A 223 20.64 5.09 -11.62
CA GLN A 223 19.44 5.48 -12.38
C GLN A 223 18.45 6.33 -11.55
N LEU A 224 18.24 5.98 -10.28
CA LEU A 224 17.35 6.72 -9.38
C LEU A 224 17.95 8.05 -8.90
N LYS A 225 19.28 8.13 -8.77
CA LYS A 225 20.01 9.36 -8.44
C LYS A 225 19.98 10.37 -9.59
N ASP A 226 20.16 9.90 -10.83
CA ASP A 226 20.05 10.72 -12.03
C ASP A 226 18.61 11.21 -12.24
N PHE A 227 17.61 10.39 -11.90
CA PHE A 227 16.20 10.79 -11.90
C PHE A 227 15.84 11.81 -10.79
N LYS A 228 16.55 11.80 -9.65
CA LYS A 228 16.42 12.82 -8.59
C LYS A 228 17.05 14.15 -8.99
N LEU A 229 18.27 14.13 -9.55
CA LEU A 229 18.98 15.33 -10.03
C LEU A 229 18.26 16.04 -11.18
N SER A 230 17.52 15.32 -12.03
CA SER A 230 16.70 15.93 -13.08
C SER A 230 15.34 16.48 -12.60
N ASN A 231 14.95 16.23 -11.34
CA ASN A 231 13.65 16.59 -10.75
C ASN A 231 13.76 17.44 -9.47
N ASP A 232 14.95 18.00 -9.19
CA ASP A 232 15.23 18.76 -7.97
C ASP A 232 14.45 20.07 -7.82
N ASN A 233 13.62 20.46 -8.80
CA ASN A 233 12.65 21.53 -8.62
C ASN A 233 11.33 21.10 -7.94
N ILE A 234 11.06 19.80 -7.69
CA ILE A 234 9.71 19.38 -7.22
C ILE A 234 9.68 18.35 -6.06
N LYS A 235 10.72 17.55 -5.76
CA LYS A 235 10.52 16.29 -4.97
C LYS A 235 11.33 16.04 -3.68
N ASN A 236 12.18 16.94 -3.19
CA ASN A 236 12.92 16.72 -1.93
C ASN A 236 12.07 16.80 -0.64
N LYS A 237 10.78 17.19 -0.74
CA LYS A 237 9.88 17.26 0.42
C LYS A 237 9.17 15.93 0.72
N ASN A 238 8.90 15.08 -0.28
CA ASN A 238 8.01 13.91 -0.13
C ASN A 238 8.69 12.63 0.35
N ALA A 239 9.97 12.40 0.03
CA ALA A 239 10.72 11.26 0.56
C ALA A 239 11.08 11.44 2.05
N ASN A 240 11.43 12.67 2.45
CA ASN A 240 11.61 13.02 3.85
C ASN A 240 10.27 13.03 4.61
N LEU A 241 9.17 13.48 3.99
CA LEU A 241 7.83 13.32 4.60
C LEU A 241 7.45 11.84 4.77
N PHE A 242 7.75 10.98 3.80
CA PHE A 242 7.45 9.55 3.89
C PHE A 242 8.19 8.89 5.08
N LEU A 243 9.49 9.19 5.24
CA LEU A 243 10.28 8.72 6.37
C LEU A 243 9.86 9.36 7.72
N GLN A 244 9.54 10.66 7.74
CA GLN A 244 9.04 11.35 8.94
C GLN A 244 7.64 10.89 9.36
N ASN A 245 6.75 10.59 8.40
CA ASN A 245 5.39 10.12 8.68
C ASN A 245 5.33 8.63 9.07
N MET A 246 6.32 7.82 8.67
CA MET A 246 6.49 6.45 9.16
C MET A 246 6.83 6.40 10.66
N ALA A 247 7.52 7.42 11.20
CA ALA A 247 7.76 7.56 12.64
C ALA A 247 6.49 7.93 13.43
N GLY A 248 5.53 8.61 12.81
CA GLY A 248 4.24 8.98 13.43
C GLY A 248 3.25 7.80 13.59
N LEU A 249 3.36 6.76 12.76
CA LEU A 249 2.49 5.59 12.78
C LEU A 249 2.59 4.73 14.05
N GLU A 250 3.68 4.83 14.84
CA GLU A 250 3.80 4.11 16.12
C GLU A 250 2.85 4.60 17.19
N LYS A 251 2.65 5.92 17.27
CA LYS A 251 1.79 6.52 18.31
C LYS A 251 0.31 6.20 18.12
N ASN A 252 -0.12 5.99 16.88
CA ASN A 252 -1.54 5.81 16.56
C ASN A 252 -1.97 4.33 16.48
N LEU A 253 -1.07 3.40 16.19
CA LEU A 253 -1.40 1.96 16.16
C LEU A 253 -1.24 1.27 17.53
N TYR A 254 -0.43 1.83 18.44
CA TYR A 254 -0.23 1.29 19.79
C TYR A 254 -0.02 2.42 20.83
N PRO A 255 -1.07 3.13 21.26
CA PRO A 255 -0.95 4.28 22.17
C PRO A 255 -0.38 3.92 23.57
N ASN A 256 -0.30 2.63 23.91
CA ASN A 256 0.15 2.14 25.23
C ASN A 256 1.56 1.53 25.27
N ARG A 257 2.36 1.58 24.19
CA ARG A 257 3.80 1.34 24.34
C ARG A 257 4.44 2.63 24.85
N ARG A 258 4.74 2.68 26.16
CA ARG A 258 5.63 3.69 26.73
C ARG A 258 6.89 3.75 25.87
N THR A 259 7.07 4.84 25.14
CA THR A 259 8.35 5.22 24.59
C THR A 259 9.26 5.47 25.80
N THR A 260 10.08 4.49 26.16
CA THR A 260 11.26 4.78 26.97
C THR A 260 12.13 5.70 26.13
N SER A 261 12.07 7.00 26.42
CA SER A 261 13.08 7.94 25.95
C SER A 261 14.41 7.49 26.52
N LEU A 262 15.36 7.16 25.65
CA LEU A 262 16.78 7.21 25.97
C LEU A 262 17.07 8.64 26.47
N GLY A 263 17.16 8.80 27.79
CA GLY A 263 17.29 10.12 28.41
C GLY A 263 17.46 10.14 29.92
N ASP A 264 17.04 9.12 30.66
CA ASP A 264 17.17 9.14 32.13
C ASP A 264 18.32 8.23 32.59
N THR A 265 19.48 8.86 32.79
CA THR A 265 20.51 8.35 33.69
C THR A 265 19.95 8.41 35.11
N VAL A 266 19.56 7.25 35.64
CA VAL A 266 19.29 7.11 37.08
C VAL A 266 20.57 6.61 37.73
N ASN A 267 21.22 7.49 38.47
CA ASN A 267 22.30 7.15 39.40
C ASN A 267 21.73 6.26 40.51
N PHE A 268 22.38 5.11 40.72
CA PHE A 268 22.52 4.46 42.02
C PHE A 268 23.98 4.00 42.17
#